data_AF-A0A2A2KJJ2-F1
#
_entry.id   AF-A0A2A2KJJ2-F1
#
_cell.length_a   1.000
_cell.length_b   1.000
_cell.length_c   1.000
_cell.angle_alpha   90.00
_cell.angle_beta   90.00
_cell.angle_gamma   90.00
#
_symmetry.space_group_name_H-M   'P 1'
#
loop_
_entity.id
_entity.type
_entity.pdbx_description
1 polymer ?
#
loop_
_entity_poly.entity_id
_entity_poly.type
_entity_poly.pdbx_seq_one_letter_code
_entity_poly.pdbx_strand_id
1 'polypeptide(L)'
;MLAVRNACTFEPHTSATSCMYSRCLFKDLAWMASNSQKNLESFNPSPCSLEALRMWFVRDLSLMMEWGKCLPIMDTLLLNDKLALMKSFAPIFPLLQLAFYTTAPDESSNGVVIKLEPDIEPPNVDRLNYPDGTYIEKDNDNQNTQEMYTILIESCYKLLKRLQIKQEHIVLYKMLLLHNPDAEGLSSTGKKTIEQERNRLLNHLFIFLSNERGKSNSQMLFSNLLMMSATLNRVASFVRRVFDINHIFNRSNDLIDQLIIVGL
;
A
#
# COMPACT_ATOMS: atom_id res chain seq x y z
N MET A 1 -9.63 -7.24 3.31
CA MET A 1 -8.50 -6.30 3.47
C MET A 1 -8.96 -4.85 3.55
N LEU A 2 -9.70 -4.31 2.57
CA LEU A 2 -10.21 -2.93 2.62
C LEU A 2 -11.07 -2.65 3.87
N ALA A 3 -11.99 -3.55 4.19
CA ALA A 3 -12.81 -3.42 5.40
C ALA A 3 -11.96 -3.32 6.69
N VAL A 4 -10.94 -4.18 6.82
CA VAL A 4 -9.99 -4.17 7.94
C VAL A 4 -9.18 -2.88 7.97
N ARG A 5 -8.69 -2.41 6.82
CA ARG A 5 -7.92 -1.16 6.71
C ARG A 5 -8.73 0.03 7.22
N ASN A 6 -10.02 0.09 6.88
CA ASN A 6 -10.89 1.21 7.24
C ASN A 6 -11.34 1.16 8.70
N ALA A 7 -11.51 -0.04 9.25
CA ALA A 7 -12.19 -0.25 10.52
C ALA A 7 -11.26 -0.33 11.74
N CYS A 8 -10.01 -0.76 11.57
CA CYS A 8 -9.31 -1.45 12.68
C CYS A 8 -8.05 -0.76 13.13
N THR A 9 -7.86 -0.69 14.42
CA THR A 9 -6.57 -0.40 15.03
C THR A 9 -5.86 -1.73 15.28
N PHE A 10 -4.61 -1.85 14.83
CA PHE A 10 -3.79 -3.00 15.18
C PHE A 10 -3.21 -2.76 16.57
N GLU A 11 -3.14 -3.80 17.39
CA GLU A 11 -2.38 -3.70 18.64
C GLU A 11 -0.92 -3.37 18.33
N PRO A 12 -0.28 -2.49 19.11
CA PRO A 12 1.12 -2.14 18.90
C PRO A 12 2.00 -3.40 18.91
N HIS A 13 2.69 -3.65 17.81
CA HIS A 13 3.65 -4.74 17.75
C HIS A 13 4.94 -4.35 18.48
N THR A 14 5.43 -5.21 19.36
CA THR A 14 6.74 -5.03 20.03
C THR A 14 7.90 -5.02 19.03
N SER A 15 7.83 -5.90 18.03
CA SER A 15 8.75 -5.86 16.88
C SER A 15 8.19 -6.49 15.62
N ALA A 16 8.74 -6.15 14.46
CA ALA A 16 8.46 -6.81 13.19
C ALA A 16 8.78 -8.32 13.26
N THR A 17 9.86 -8.69 13.93
CA THR A 17 10.22 -10.10 14.17
C THR A 17 9.15 -10.82 15.00
N SER A 18 8.74 -10.24 16.12
CA SER A 18 7.68 -10.81 16.96
C SER A 18 6.36 -10.91 16.21
N CYS A 19 6.05 -9.90 15.38
CA CYS A 19 4.88 -9.94 14.51
C CYS A 19 5.00 -11.14 13.56
N MET A 20 6.09 -11.34 12.82
CA MET A 20 6.21 -12.47 11.89
C MET A 20 6.07 -13.86 12.54
N TYR A 21 6.42 -14.01 13.81
CA TYR A 21 6.23 -15.26 14.55
C TYR A 21 4.83 -15.45 15.12
N SER A 22 4.10 -14.37 15.40
CA SER A 22 2.78 -14.47 16.01
C SER A 22 1.77 -15.09 15.05
N ARG A 23 0.72 -15.69 15.63
CA ARG A 23 -0.41 -16.21 14.87
C ARG A 23 -0.97 -15.10 13.96
N CYS A 24 -1.28 -15.47 12.73
CA CYS A 24 -1.90 -14.56 11.78
C CYS A 24 -3.31 -14.17 12.25
N LEU A 25 -3.54 -12.86 12.43
CA LEU A 25 -4.80 -12.27 12.87
C LEU A 25 -5.92 -12.49 11.85
N PHE A 26 -5.61 -12.56 10.56
CA PHE A 26 -6.61 -12.83 9.52
C PHE A 26 -7.13 -14.27 9.54
N LYS A 27 -6.47 -15.16 10.29
CA LYS A 27 -6.95 -16.53 10.57
C LYS A 27 -7.72 -16.62 11.89
N ASP A 28 -7.90 -15.51 12.61
CA ASP A 28 -8.73 -15.42 13.81
C ASP A 28 -10.09 -14.82 13.44
N LEU A 29 -11.12 -15.66 13.47
CA LEU A 29 -12.48 -15.26 13.08
C LEU A 29 -13.09 -14.25 14.06
N ALA A 30 -12.78 -14.35 15.35
CA ALA A 30 -13.30 -13.43 16.35
C ALA A 30 -12.66 -12.06 16.17
N TRP A 31 -11.34 -12.03 15.99
CA TRP A 31 -10.62 -10.80 15.68
C TRP A 31 -11.17 -10.15 14.42
N MET A 32 -11.30 -10.92 13.32
CA MET A 32 -11.81 -10.42 12.04
C MET A 32 -13.25 -9.88 12.14
N ALA A 33 -14.13 -10.51 12.92
CA ALA A 33 -15.51 -10.06 13.08
C ALA A 33 -15.58 -8.69 13.77
N SER A 34 -14.78 -8.48 14.82
CA SER A 34 -14.66 -7.18 15.50
C SER A 34 -13.94 -6.14 14.63
N ASN A 35 -12.99 -6.58 13.81
CA ASN A 35 -12.08 -5.76 13.03
C ASN A 35 -12.39 -5.81 11.52
N SER A 36 -13.65 -5.77 11.13
CA SER A 36 -14.02 -5.58 9.72
C SER A 36 -15.33 -4.82 9.51
N GLN A 37 -15.91 -4.30 10.60
CA GLN A 37 -17.13 -3.52 10.56
C GLN A 37 -16.86 -2.16 9.94
N LYS A 38 -17.71 -1.70 9.01
CA LYS A 38 -17.53 -0.38 8.41
C LYS A 38 -17.57 0.69 9.50
N ASN A 39 -16.52 1.52 9.57
CA ASN A 39 -16.62 2.73 10.34
C ASN A 39 -17.59 3.68 9.61
N LEU A 40 -18.68 4.05 10.28
CA LEU A 40 -19.73 4.93 9.74
C LEU A 40 -19.56 6.38 10.21
N GLU A 41 -18.47 6.69 10.90
CA GLU A 41 -18.16 8.04 11.34
C GLU A 41 -18.01 8.99 10.15
N SER A 42 -18.79 10.08 10.16
CA SER A 42 -18.63 11.19 9.23
C SER A 42 -17.49 12.09 9.71
N PHE A 43 -16.42 12.17 8.94
CA PHE A 43 -15.28 13.05 9.25
C PHE A 43 -15.36 14.33 8.43
N ASN A 44 -15.02 15.46 9.05
CA ASN A 44 -14.77 16.69 8.32
C ASN A 44 -13.40 16.59 7.63
N PRO A 45 -13.29 16.80 6.30
CA PRO A 45 -12.02 16.70 5.61
C PRO A 45 -10.99 17.68 6.16
N SER A 46 -9.78 17.20 6.45
CA SER A 46 -8.68 18.04 6.93
C SER A 46 -7.33 17.60 6.35
N PRO A 47 -6.36 18.51 6.16
CA PRO A 47 -5.01 18.13 5.77
C PRO A 47 -4.41 17.09 6.72
N CYS A 48 -3.78 16.06 6.17
CA CYS A 48 -3.11 15.02 6.94
C CYS A 48 -1.84 15.59 7.59
N SER A 49 -1.81 15.66 8.91
CA SER A 49 -0.62 16.04 9.65
C SER A 49 0.46 14.96 9.50
N LEU A 50 1.72 15.31 9.79
CA LEU A 50 2.82 14.34 9.78
C LEU A 50 2.60 13.20 10.78
N GLU A 51 2.00 13.49 11.94
CA GLU A 51 1.67 12.48 12.96
C GLU A 51 0.57 11.54 12.46
N ALA A 52 -0.49 12.09 11.86
CA ALA A 52 -1.54 11.28 11.24
C ALA A 52 -0.99 10.39 10.10
N LEU A 53 -0.10 10.95 9.27
CA LEU A 53 0.60 10.21 8.22
C LEU A 53 1.39 9.04 8.80
N ARG A 54 2.13 9.27 9.90
CA ARG A 54 2.89 8.23 10.61
C ARG A 54 1.98 7.11 11.09
N MET A 55 0.86 7.47 11.74
CA MET A 55 -0.13 6.51 12.22
C MET A 55 -0.73 5.67 11.10
N TRP A 56 -1.07 6.30 9.96
CA TRP A 56 -1.55 5.59 8.78
C TRP A 56 -0.51 4.63 8.20
N PHE A 57 0.76 5.03 8.15
CA PHE A 57 1.83 4.15 7.74
C PHE A 57 1.98 2.95 8.68
N VAL A 58 2.01 3.14 10.00
CA VAL A 58 2.09 2.03 10.97
C VAL A 58 0.91 1.07 10.82
N ARG A 59 -0.29 1.60 10.58
CA ARG A 59 -1.51 0.82 10.33
C ARG A 59 -1.38 -0.03 9.05
N ASP A 60 -0.99 0.59 7.95
CA ASP A 60 -0.81 -0.10 6.67
C ASP A 60 0.37 -1.11 6.74
N LEU A 61 1.43 -0.83 7.50
CA LEU A 61 2.51 -1.80 7.75
C LEU A 61 2.03 -2.99 8.57
N SER A 62 1.19 -2.79 9.59
CA SER A 62 0.63 -3.89 10.37
C SER A 62 -0.27 -4.79 9.50
N LEU A 63 -1.10 -4.17 8.65
CA LEU A 63 -1.90 -4.84 7.62
C LEU A 63 -1.03 -5.62 6.64
N MET A 64 0.11 -5.05 6.21
CA MET A 64 1.08 -5.70 5.34
C MET A 64 1.66 -6.96 5.98
N MET A 65 2.07 -6.89 7.24
CA MET A 65 2.64 -8.02 7.98
C MET A 65 1.64 -9.17 8.10
N GLU A 66 0.42 -8.88 8.52
CA GLU A 66 -0.64 -9.89 8.61
C GLU A 66 -1.03 -10.47 7.25
N TRP A 67 -1.02 -9.65 6.19
CA TRP A 67 -1.25 -10.13 4.83
C TRP A 67 -0.12 -11.04 4.34
N GLY A 68 1.13 -10.68 4.62
CA GLY A 68 2.31 -11.47 4.27
C GLY A 68 2.22 -12.88 4.84
N LYS A 69 1.86 -13.02 6.12
CA LYS A 69 1.67 -14.33 6.80
C LYS A 69 0.63 -15.25 6.14
N CYS A 70 -0.29 -14.70 5.35
CA CYS A 70 -1.27 -15.51 4.62
C CYS A 70 -0.71 -16.14 3.34
N LEU A 71 0.45 -15.71 2.86
CA LEU A 71 1.01 -16.17 1.60
C LEU A 71 1.72 -17.52 1.79
N PRO A 72 1.43 -18.55 0.97
CA PRO A 72 2.05 -19.87 1.11
C PRO A 72 3.58 -19.86 1.08
N ILE A 73 4.18 -18.92 0.34
CA ILE A 73 5.65 -18.79 0.26
C ILE A 73 6.27 -18.44 1.63
N MET A 74 5.52 -17.75 2.50
CA MET A 74 6.04 -17.40 3.82
C MET A 74 6.20 -18.62 4.72
N ASP A 75 5.53 -19.73 4.45
CA ASP A 75 5.68 -20.94 5.24
C ASP A 75 7.00 -21.67 4.94
N THR A 76 7.59 -21.44 3.76
CA THR A 76 8.81 -22.15 3.30
C THR A 76 10.10 -21.37 3.52
N LEU A 77 10.02 -20.05 3.66
CA LEU A 77 11.18 -19.18 3.84
C LEU A 77 11.73 -19.19 5.26
N LEU A 78 13.03 -18.93 5.38
CA LEU A 78 13.65 -18.62 6.67
C LEU A 78 13.18 -17.26 7.17
N LEU A 79 13.18 -17.06 8.50
CA LEU A 79 12.75 -15.79 9.10
C LEU A 79 13.46 -14.57 8.50
N ASN A 80 14.79 -14.65 8.33
CA ASN A 80 15.57 -13.55 7.77
C ASN A 80 15.12 -13.21 6.35
N ASP A 81 14.81 -14.23 5.53
CA ASP A 81 14.30 -14.04 4.18
C ASP A 81 12.90 -13.40 4.19
N LYS A 82 12.02 -13.84 5.10
CA LYS A 82 10.70 -13.21 5.28
C LYS A 82 10.86 -11.73 5.61
N LEU A 83 11.69 -11.40 6.61
CA LEU A 83 11.92 -10.02 7.05
C LEU A 83 12.56 -9.17 5.95
N ALA A 84 13.50 -9.71 5.17
CA ALA A 84 14.09 -9.03 4.02
C ALA A 84 13.01 -8.60 3.00
N LEU A 85 12.07 -9.50 2.67
CA LEU A 85 10.96 -9.18 1.77
C LEU A 85 10.02 -8.13 2.37
N MET A 86 9.63 -8.30 3.64
CA MET A 86 8.74 -7.34 4.32
C MET A 86 9.38 -5.94 4.38
N LYS A 87 10.68 -5.84 4.67
CA LYS A 87 11.43 -4.58 4.69
C LYS A 87 11.53 -3.93 3.30
N SER A 88 11.82 -4.73 2.27
CA SER A 88 11.88 -4.23 0.90
C SER A 88 10.54 -3.65 0.45
N PHE A 89 9.43 -4.27 0.86
CA PHE A 89 8.08 -3.88 0.47
C PHE A 89 7.43 -2.81 1.38
N ALA A 90 7.92 -2.66 2.61
CA ALA A 90 7.37 -1.78 3.64
C ALA A 90 7.06 -0.35 3.18
N PRO A 91 7.96 0.39 2.50
CA PRO A 91 7.64 1.76 2.08
C PRO A 91 6.70 1.80 0.86
N ILE A 92 6.61 0.71 0.09
CA ILE A 92 5.79 0.64 -1.13
C ILE A 92 4.34 0.33 -0.79
N PHE A 93 4.10 -0.58 0.16
CA PHE A 93 2.76 -1.06 0.46
C PHE A 93 1.78 0.05 0.87
N PRO A 94 2.07 0.93 1.86
CA PRO A 94 1.17 2.02 2.24
C PRO A 94 0.88 2.98 1.08
N LEU A 95 1.88 3.29 0.25
CA LEU A 95 1.71 4.15 -0.93
C LEU A 95 0.74 3.55 -1.94
N LEU A 96 0.88 2.25 -2.22
CA LEU A 96 -0.02 1.54 -3.13
C LEU A 96 -1.44 1.44 -2.53
N GLN A 97 -1.56 1.21 -1.22
CA GLN A 97 -2.84 1.18 -0.53
C GLN A 97 -3.55 2.53 -0.63
N LEU A 98 -2.84 3.63 -0.36
CA LEU A 98 -3.37 4.98 -0.45
C LEU A 98 -3.77 5.33 -1.89
N ALA A 99 -2.89 5.09 -2.87
CA ALA A 99 -3.16 5.39 -4.27
C ALA A 99 -4.34 4.58 -4.83
N PHE A 100 -4.54 3.34 -4.38
CA PHE A 100 -5.63 2.50 -4.89
C PHE A 100 -6.96 2.67 -4.15
N TYR A 101 -6.93 2.78 -2.82
CA TYR A 101 -8.12 2.85 -1.97
C TYR A 101 -8.51 4.26 -1.54
N THR A 102 -7.87 5.29 -2.08
CA THR A 102 -8.35 6.67 -1.93
C THR A 102 -9.80 6.73 -2.40
N THR A 103 -10.69 7.13 -1.51
CA THR A 103 -12.10 7.32 -1.80
C THR A 103 -12.26 8.72 -2.40
N ALA A 104 -12.67 8.80 -3.66
CA ALA A 104 -13.19 10.07 -4.16
C ALA A 104 -14.53 10.36 -3.45
N PRO A 105 -14.85 11.63 -3.12
CA PRO A 105 -16.13 12.00 -2.51
C PRO A 105 -17.35 11.44 -3.28
N ASP A 106 -17.20 11.21 -4.57
CA ASP A 106 -18.27 10.78 -5.47
C ASP A 106 -18.52 9.26 -5.45
N GLU A 107 -17.59 8.44 -4.95
CA GLU A 107 -17.72 6.97 -4.98
C GLU A 107 -18.59 6.40 -3.84
N SER A 108 -18.99 7.23 -2.87
CA SER A 108 -20.05 6.88 -1.89
C SER A 108 -21.46 6.93 -2.49
N SER A 109 -21.62 7.53 -3.68
CA SER A 109 -22.88 7.60 -4.40
C SER A 109 -22.95 6.43 -5.37
N ASN A 110 -23.51 5.31 -4.91
CA ASN A 110 -23.93 4.18 -5.76
C ASN A 110 -24.61 4.68 -7.04
N GLY A 111 -23.92 4.78 -8.17
CA GLY A 111 -24.48 4.75 -9.53
C GLY A 111 -25.73 5.60 -9.83
N VAL A 112 -26.07 6.60 -9.02
CA VAL A 112 -27.16 7.53 -9.31
C VAL A 112 -26.47 8.78 -9.84
N VAL A 113 -26.63 9.00 -11.14
CA VAL A 113 -26.44 10.31 -11.76
C VAL A 113 -27.52 11.22 -11.17
N ILE A 114 -27.30 11.69 -9.94
CA ILE A 114 -28.00 12.85 -9.41
C ILE A 114 -27.42 14.01 -10.20
N LYS A 115 -28.26 14.67 -10.98
CA LYS A 115 -27.93 15.95 -11.61
C LYS A 115 -27.23 16.80 -10.56
N LEU A 116 -25.94 17.08 -10.79
CA LEU A 116 -25.13 17.94 -9.94
C LEU A 116 -25.95 19.20 -9.65
N GLU A 117 -26.32 19.40 -8.38
CA GLU A 117 -26.73 20.72 -7.94
C GLU A 117 -25.56 21.68 -8.22
N PRO A 118 -25.84 22.92 -8.66
CA PRO A 118 -24.83 23.82 -9.24
C PRO A 118 -23.73 24.27 -8.26
N ASP A 119 -23.79 23.91 -6.98
CA ASP A 119 -22.87 24.35 -5.93
C ASP A 119 -21.92 23.23 -5.40
N ILE A 120 -21.90 22.05 -6.02
CA ILE A 120 -20.94 20.99 -5.65
C ILE A 120 -19.66 21.18 -6.47
N GLU A 121 -18.60 21.67 -5.82
CA GLU A 121 -17.25 21.70 -6.41
C GLU A 121 -16.88 20.29 -6.94
N PRO A 122 -16.30 20.19 -8.15
CA PRO A 122 -15.92 18.90 -8.69
C PRO A 122 -14.95 18.17 -7.73
N PRO A 123 -15.00 16.82 -7.66
CA PRO A 123 -14.09 16.06 -6.82
C PRO A 123 -12.64 16.46 -7.14
N ASN A 124 -11.90 16.91 -6.13
CA ASN A 124 -10.53 17.37 -6.32
C ASN A 124 -9.65 16.19 -6.77
N VAL A 125 -9.33 16.17 -8.07
CA VAL A 125 -8.59 15.09 -8.76
C VAL A 125 -7.11 15.06 -8.32
N ASP A 126 -6.68 16.03 -7.52
CA ASP A 126 -5.32 16.23 -7.04
C ASP A 126 -5.18 15.96 -5.53
N ARG A 127 -6.06 15.09 -5.00
CA ARG A 127 -6.10 14.70 -3.58
C ARG A 127 -6.15 13.18 -3.41
N LEU A 128 -5.46 12.67 -2.37
CA LEU A 128 -5.58 11.30 -1.86
C LEU A 128 -6.16 11.33 -0.45
N ASN A 129 -7.24 10.60 -0.23
CA ASN A 129 -8.02 10.60 1.01
C ASN A 129 -7.76 9.33 1.81
N TYR A 130 -7.56 9.51 3.11
CA TYR A 130 -7.56 8.43 4.08
C TYR A 130 -8.98 8.15 4.59
N PRO A 131 -9.26 6.93 5.08
CA PRO A 131 -10.56 6.56 5.63
C PRO A 131 -11.05 7.40 6.83
N ASP A 132 -10.17 8.12 7.53
CA ASP A 132 -10.51 9.02 8.65
C ASP A 132 -10.85 10.45 8.19
N GLY A 133 -10.99 10.67 6.87
CA GLY A 133 -11.25 11.98 6.29
C GLY A 133 -10.01 12.87 6.14
N THR A 134 -8.84 12.47 6.65
CA THR A 134 -7.61 13.23 6.41
C THR A 134 -7.12 13.06 4.97
N TYR A 135 -6.40 14.04 4.42
CA TYR A 135 -5.97 13.98 3.02
C TYR A 135 -4.57 14.53 2.77
N ILE A 136 -3.96 14.07 1.67
CA ILE A 136 -2.77 14.69 1.07
C ILE A 136 -3.11 15.24 -0.32
N GLU A 137 -2.55 16.37 -0.69
CA GLU A 137 -2.79 17.01 -1.99
C GLU A 137 -1.50 17.60 -2.55
N LYS A 138 -1.51 17.91 -3.85
CA LYS A 138 -0.33 18.41 -4.56
C LYS A 138 0.14 19.77 -4.06
N ASP A 139 -0.77 20.69 -3.80
CA ASP A 139 -0.47 22.06 -3.39
C ASP A 139 -0.36 22.16 -1.86
N ASN A 140 0.42 21.24 -1.28
CA ASN A 140 0.74 21.31 0.15
C ASN A 140 1.80 22.40 0.39
N ASP A 141 1.60 23.22 1.43
CA ASP A 141 2.54 24.27 1.86
C ASP A 141 3.97 23.75 2.12
N ASN A 142 4.12 22.45 2.42
CA ASN A 142 5.42 21.84 2.64
C ASN A 142 6.12 21.40 1.34
N GLN A 143 6.95 22.30 0.81
CA GLN A 143 7.77 22.10 -0.40
C GLN A 143 8.57 20.78 -0.40
N ASN A 144 9.01 20.29 0.76
CA ASN A 144 9.82 19.06 0.86
C ASN A 144 9.03 17.79 0.56
N THR A 145 7.71 17.81 0.75
CA THR A 145 6.81 16.67 0.47
C THR A 145 5.99 16.85 -0.80
N GLN A 146 5.96 18.06 -1.36
CA GLN A 146 5.18 18.42 -2.54
C GLN A 146 5.51 17.55 -3.76
N GLU A 147 6.80 17.34 -4.06
CA GLU A 147 7.23 16.49 -5.18
C GLU A 147 6.75 15.04 -4.99
N MET A 148 6.89 14.52 -3.77
CA MET A 148 6.49 13.15 -3.42
C MET A 148 4.98 12.94 -3.64
N TYR A 149 4.15 13.86 -3.15
CA TYR A 149 2.69 13.81 -3.33
C TYR A 149 2.31 13.96 -4.80
N THR A 150 2.95 14.87 -5.52
CA THR A 150 2.73 15.07 -6.96
C THR A 150 2.99 13.81 -7.75
N ILE A 151 4.13 13.15 -7.52
CA ILE A 151 4.47 11.89 -8.21
C ILE A 151 3.45 10.79 -7.85
N LEU A 152 3.10 10.64 -6.57
CA LEU A 152 2.15 9.62 -6.14
C LEU A 152 0.75 9.82 -6.77
N ILE A 153 0.28 11.06 -6.85
CA ILE A 153 -1.02 11.42 -7.42
C ILE A 153 -1.01 11.21 -8.94
N GLU A 154 -0.06 11.80 -9.66
CA GLU A 154 -0.02 11.77 -11.12
C GLU A 154 0.34 10.40 -11.68
N SER A 155 1.38 9.78 -11.11
CA SER A 155 2.01 8.60 -11.71
C SER A 155 1.48 7.28 -11.14
N CYS A 156 0.82 7.31 -9.97
CA CYS A 156 0.19 6.11 -9.41
C CYS A 156 -1.34 6.24 -9.40
N TYR A 157 -1.91 7.16 -8.64
CA TYR A 157 -3.37 7.24 -8.47
C TYR A 157 -4.13 7.47 -9.80
N LYS A 158 -3.78 8.53 -10.53
CA LYS A 158 -4.42 8.83 -11.82
C LYS A 158 -4.16 7.73 -12.86
N LEU A 159 -2.98 7.11 -12.82
CA LEU A 159 -2.67 5.96 -13.67
C LEU A 159 -3.59 4.77 -13.37
N LEU A 160 -3.76 4.41 -12.09
CA LEU A 160 -4.64 3.33 -11.65
C LEU A 160 -6.09 3.56 -12.09
N LYS A 161 -6.61 4.79 -11.93
CA LYS A 161 -7.95 5.17 -12.36
C LYS A 161 -8.08 5.14 -13.89
N ARG A 162 -7.14 5.74 -14.63
CA ARG A 162 -7.13 5.76 -16.11
C ARG A 162 -7.10 4.35 -16.70
N LEU A 163 -6.33 3.46 -16.09
CA LEU A 163 -6.20 2.07 -16.52
C LEU A 163 -7.34 1.17 -16.02
N GLN A 164 -8.31 1.72 -15.28
CA GLN A 164 -9.45 0.98 -14.70
C GLN A 164 -8.99 -0.27 -13.94
N ILE A 165 -7.96 -0.09 -13.11
CA ILE A 165 -7.40 -1.16 -12.32
C ILE A 165 -8.44 -1.63 -11.29
N LYS A 166 -8.65 -2.95 -11.24
CA LYS A 166 -9.57 -3.62 -10.32
C LYS A 166 -8.81 -4.22 -9.14
N GLN A 167 -9.56 -4.66 -8.14
CA GLN A 167 -8.98 -5.25 -6.93
C GLN A 167 -8.14 -6.50 -7.25
N GLU A 168 -8.58 -7.34 -8.17
CA GLU A 168 -7.92 -8.59 -8.58
C GLU A 168 -6.53 -8.30 -9.17
N HIS A 169 -6.43 -7.28 -10.03
CA HIS A 169 -5.15 -6.80 -10.58
C HIS A 169 -4.19 -6.37 -9.48
N ILE A 170 -4.70 -5.63 -8.50
CA ILE A 170 -3.91 -5.08 -7.39
C ILE A 170 -3.44 -6.16 -6.43
N VAL A 171 -4.21 -7.23 -6.22
CA VAL A 171 -3.74 -8.38 -5.43
C VAL A 171 -2.54 -9.03 -6.11
N LEU A 172 -2.63 -9.35 -7.41
CA LEU A 172 -1.52 -9.94 -8.16
C LEU A 172 -0.31 -9.00 -8.23
N TYR A 173 -0.54 -7.72 -8.44
CA TYR A 173 0.53 -6.72 -8.50
C TYR A 173 1.22 -6.53 -7.14
N LYS A 174 0.47 -6.54 -6.01
CA LYS A 174 1.07 -6.56 -4.66
C LYS A 174 1.94 -7.79 -4.44
N MET A 175 1.46 -8.96 -4.85
CA MET A 175 2.27 -10.18 -4.78
C MET A 175 3.55 -10.00 -5.60
N LEU A 176 3.46 -9.50 -6.84
CA LEU A 176 4.63 -9.25 -7.68
C LEU A 176 5.65 -8.32 -7.02
N LEU A 177 5.21 -7.24 -6.40
CA LEU A 177 6.06 -6.27 -5.71
C LEU A 177 6.73 -6.85 -4.46
N LEU A 178 6.00 -7.65 -3.67
CA LEU A 178 6.57 -8.32 -2.49
C LEU A 178 7.62 -9.36 -2.88
N HIS A 179 7.41 -10.13 -3.95
CA HIS A 179 8.34 -11.15 -4.42
C HIS A 179 9.52 -10.52 -5.16
N ASN A 180 10.29 -9.68 -4.45
CA ASN A 180 11.46 -9.00 -4.96
C ASN A 180 12.74 -9.83 -4.66
N PRO A 181 13.34 -10.53 -5.65
CA PRO A 181 14.58 -11.30 -5.46
C PRO A 181 15.78 -10.41 -5.15
N ASP A 182 15.69 -9.11 -5.43
CA ASP A 182 16.73 -8.13 -5.16
C ASP A 182 16.61 -7.52 -3.74
N ALA A 183 15.68 -8.02 -2.92
CA ALA A 183 15.56 -7.58 -1.54
C ALA A 183 16.86 -7.85 -0.77
N GLU A 184 17.38 -6.79 -0.13
CA GLU A 184 18.59 -6.85 0.68
C GLU A 184 18.38 -7.76 1.89
N GLY A 185 19.38 -8.59 2.18
CA GLY A 185 19.33 -9.57 3.28
C GLY A 185 18.75 -10.94 2.89
N LEU A 186 18.29 -11.14 1.65
CA LEU A 186 17.89 -12.48 1.18
C LEU A 186 19.09 -13.44 1.07
N SER A 187 18.90 -14.65 1.58
CA SER A 187 19.78 -15.80 1.38
C SER A 187 19.82 -16.23 -0.09
N SER A 188 20.89 -16.91 -0.52
CA SER A 188 21.00 -17.42 -1.90
C SER A 188 19.83 -18.34 -2.28
N THR A 189 19.39 -19.18 -1.35
CA THR A 189 18.22 -20.05 -1.54
C THR A 189 16.94 -19.22 -1.64
N GLY A 190 16.73 -18.27 -0.71
CA GLY A 190 15.59 -17.36 -0.71
C GLY A 190 15.47 -16.57 -2.01
N LYS A 191 16.57 -16.01 -2.53
CA LYS A 191 16.61 -15.31 -3.82
C LYS A 191 16.10 -16.20 -4.96
N LYS A 192 16.62 -17.42 -5.08
CA LYS A 192 16.21 -18.37 -6.12
C LYS A 192 14.73 -18.74 -6.01
N THR A 193 14.26 -19.02 -4.80
CA THR A 193 12.84 -19.33 -4.54
C THR A 193 11.92 -18.16 -4.91
N ILE A 194 12.29 -16.94 -4.53
CA ILE A 194 11.50 -15.74 -4.83
C ILE A 194 11.51 -15.40 -6.32
N GLU A 195 12.65 -15.55 -7.00
CA GLU A 195 12.75 -15.34 -8.44
C GLU A 195 11.82 -16.29 -9.21
N GLN A 196 11.78 -17.57 -8.85
CA GLN A 196 10.89 -18.56 -9.46
C GLN A 196 9.41 -18.18 -9.28
N GLU A 197 9.00 -17.81 -8.06
CA GLU A 197 7.64 -17.38 -7.79
C GLU A 197 7.29 -16.06 -8.49
N ARG A 198 8.21 -15.09 -8.54
CA ARG A 198 8.02 -13.82 -9.25
C ARG A 198 7.77 -14.05 -10.74
N ASN A 199 8.54 -14.93 -11.37
CA ASN A 199 8.36 -15.29 -12.78
C ASN A 199 7.02 -15.96 -13.03
N ARG A 200 6.58 -16.84 -12.11
CA ARG A 200 5.24 -17.45 -12.17
C ARG A 200 4.13 -16.40 -12.08
N LEU A 201 4.26 -15.43 -11.16
CA LEU A 201 3.31 -14.34 -10.97
C LEU A 201 3.26 -13.38 -12.17
N LEU A 202 4.41 -13.06 -12.79
CA LEU A 202 4.48 -12.24 -14.00
C LEU A 202 3.68 -12.88 -15.15
N ASN A 203 3.91 -14.17 -15.39
CA ASN A 203 3.18 -14.92 -16.41
C ASN A 203 1.68 -14.97 -16.11
N HIS A 204 1.31 -15.23 -14.85
CA HIS A 204 -0.10 -15.26 -14.44
C HIS A 204 -0.77 -13.90 -14.65
N LEU A 205 -0.14 -12.81 -14.21
CA LEU A 205 -0.67 -11.46 -14.39
C LEU A 205 -0.87 -11.15 -15.87
N PHE A 206 0.11 -11.45 -16.73
CA PHE A 206 -0.01 -11.20 -18.16
C PHE A 206 -1.15 -11.98 -18.81
N ILE A 207 -1.30 -13.28 -18.48
CA ILE A 207 -2.39 -14.14 -18.98
C ILE A 207 -3.74 -13.62 -18.48
N PHE A 208 -3.84 -13.28 -17.19
CA PHE A 208 -5.06 -12.75 -16.58
C PHE A 208 -5.52 -11.47 -17.30
N LEU A 209 -4.62 -10.51 -17.49
CA LEU A 209 -4.91 -9.26 -18.20
C LEU A 209 -5.27 -9.51 -19.67
N SER A 210 -4.59 -10.44 -20.34
CA SER A 210 -4.84 -10.81 -21.73
C SER A 210 -6.25 -11.37 -21.92
N ASN A 211 -6.69 -12.21 -20.99
CA ASN A 211 -8.03 -12.80 -21.02
C ASN A 211 -9.11 -11.74 -20.73
N GLU A 212 -8.86 -10.78 -19.84
CA GLU A 212 -9.84 -9.76 -19.48
C GLU A 212 -9.97 -8.64 -20.53
N ARG A 213 -8.84 -8.17 -21.09
CA ARG A 213 -8.79 -6.92 -21.88
C ARG A 213 -8.43 -7.12 -23.35
N GLY A 214 -8.14 -8.35 -23.76
CA GLY A 214 -7.62 -8.68 -25.09
C GLY A 214 -6.13 -8.33 -25.26
N LYS A 215 -5.51 -8.80 -26.34
CA LYS A 215 -4.04 -8.77 -26.53
C LYS A 215 -3.42 -7.37 -26.55
N SER A 216 -4.00 -6.40 -27.26
CA SER A 216 -3.41 -5.06 -27.40
C SER A 216 -3.47 -4.26 -26.09
N ASN A 217 -4.63 -4.22 -25.45
CA ASN A 217 -4.83 -3.47 -24.21
C ASN A 217 -4.09 -4.09 -23.02
N SER A 218 -3.97 -5.42 -22.97
CA SER A 218 -3.25 -6.12 -21.89
C SER A 218 -1.76 -5.84 -21.88
N GLN A 219 -1.10 -5.74 -23.04
CA GLN A 219 0.30 -5.34 -23.13
C GLN A 219 0.53 -3.94 -22.55
N MET A 220 -0.30 -2.98 -22.95
CA MET A 220 -0.22 -1.62 -22.41
C MET A 220 -0.42 -1.60 -20.89
N LEU A 221 -1.43 -2.31 -20.40
CA LEU A 221 -1.74 -2.39 -18.97
C LEU A 221 -0.60 -3.02 -18.17
N PHE A 222 -0.08 -4.15 -18.65
CA PHE A 222 1.04 -4.86 -18.04
C PHE A 222 2.29 -3.98 -17.97
N SER A 223 2.68 -3.34 -19.08
CA SER A 223 3.84 -2.44 -19.12
C SER A 223 3.70 -1.25 -18.18
N ASN A 224 2.51 -0.63 -18.12
CA ASN A 224 2.28 0.48 -17.18
C ASN A 224 2.39 0.04 -15.72
N LEU A 225 1.91 -1.15 -15.37
CA LEU A 225 2.06 -1.69 -14.01
C LEU A 225 3.55 -1.92 -13.68
N LEU A 226 4.33 -2.49 -14.59
CA LEU A 226 5.77 -2.66 -14.36
C LEU A 226 6.50 -1.32 -14.21
N MET A 227 6.18 -0.32 -15.04
CA MET A 227 6.76 1.02 -14.92
C MET A 227 6.37 1.71 -13.61
N MET A 228 5.14 1.51 -13.15
CA MET A 228 4.68 2.04 -11.86
C MET A 228 5.49 1.48 -10.69
N SER A 229 6.09 0.28 -10.82
CA SER A 229 7.01 -0.25 -9.79
C SER A 229 8.23 0.65 -9.60
N ALA A 230 8.79 1.20 -10.68
CA ALA A 230 9.92 2.14 -10.59
C ALA A 230 9.49 3.46 -9.95
N THR A 231 8.32 3.98 -10.33
CA THR A 231 7.73 5.18 -9.71
C THR A 231 7.52 4.99 -8.21
N LEU A 232 6.92 3.87 -7.79
CA LEU A 232 6.71 3.56 -6.37
C LEU A 232 8.04 3.48 -5.59
N ASN A 233 9.09 2.91 -6.18
CA ASN A 233 10.43 2.90 -5.56
C ASN A 233 11.02 4.29 -5.39
N ARG A 234 10.82 5.18 -6.37
CA ARG A 234 11.23 6.59 -6.26
C ARG A 234 10.50 7.26 -5.09
N VAL A 235 9.17 7.16 -5.03
CA VAL A 235 8.36 7.75 -3.93
C VAL A 235 8.74 7.14 -2.58
N ALA A 236 8.95 5.82 -2.51
CA ALA A 236 9.42 5.11 -1.31
C ALA A 236 10.76 5.66 -0.79
N SER A 237 11.66 6.08 -1.69
CA SER A 237 12.94 6.69 -1.31
C SER A 237 12.77 8.10 -0.72
N PHE A 238 11.76 8.86 -1.14
CA PHE A 238 11.39 10.12 -0.46
C PHE A 238 10.81 9.84 0.93
N VAL A 239 9.89 8.87 1.04
CA VAL A 239 9.29 8.46 2.32
C VAL A 239 10.36 8.07 3.35
N ARG A 240 11.34 7.25 2.95
CA ARG A 240 12.47 6.89 3.82
C ARG A 240 13.18 8.12 4.38
N ARG A 241 13.53 9.09 3.52
CA ARG A 241 14.20 10.34 3.94
C ARG A 241 13.34 11.17 4.88
N VAL A 242 12.04 11.29 4.62
CA VAL A 242 11.12 12.05 5.48
C VAL A 242 11.03 11.42 6.86
N PHE A 243 10.87 10.10 6.95
CA PHE A 243 10.80 9.44 8.26
C PHE A 243 12.13 9.38 8.99
N ASP A 244 13.25 9.24 8.27
CA ASP A 244 14.60 9.28 8.86
C ASP A 244 14.90 10.65 9.51
N ILE A 245 14.64 11.75 8.80
CA ILE A 245 14.77 13.10 9.37
C ILE A 245 13.90 13.26 10.62
N ASN A 246 12.65 12.82 10.57
CA ASN A 246 11.76 12.91 11.73
C ASN A 246 12.22 12.03 12.89
N HIS A 247 12.78 10.85 12.63
CA HIS A 247 13.30 9.94 13.64
C HIS A 247 14.52 10.51 14.37
N ILE A 248 15.36 11.30 13.69
CA ILE A 248 16.48 12.02 14.33
C ILE A 248 15.97 12.91 15.46
N PHE A 249 14.79 13.53 15.29
CA PHE A 249 14.23 14.45 16.26
C PHE A 249 13.19 13.82 17.20
N ASN A 250 12.50 12.75 16.80
CA ASN A 250 11.44 12.07 17.55
C ASN A 250 11.44 10.55 17.29
N ARG A 251 12.07 9.77 18.18
CA ARG A 251 12.05 8.30 18.12
C ARG A 251 10.75 7.73 18.70
N SER A 252 10.09 6.82 17.98
CA SER A 252 8.86 6.16 18.43
C SER A 252 8.97 4.64 18.54
N ASN A 253 10.06 4.02 18.05
CA ASN A 253 10.34 2.58 18.06
C ASN A 253 9.24 1.70 17.42
N ASP A 254 8.44 2.27 16.52
CA ASP A 254 7.34 1.57 15.84
C ASP A 254 7.81 0.78 14.59
N LEU A 255 6.85 0.25 13.83
CA LEU A 255 7.15 -0.51 12.61
C LEU A 255 7.84 0.31 11.52
N ILE A 256 7.69 1.64 11.48
CA ILE A 256 8.41 2.48 10.51
C ILE A 256 9.89 2.47 10.88
N ASP A 257 10.21 2.66 12.16
CA ASP A 257 11.60 2.61 12.63
C ASP A 257 12.24 1.25 12.30
N GLN A 258 11.50 0.16 12.47
CA GLN A 258 12.03 -1.20 12.31
C GLN A 258 12.09 -1.69 10.85
N LEU A 259 11.19 -1.23 9.99
CA LEU A 259 11.06 -1.74 8.61
C LEU A 259 11.53 -0.76 7.54
N ILE A 260 11.51 0.54 7.83
CA ILE A 260 11.79 1.60 6.85
C ILE A 260 13.12 2.31 7.17
N ILE A 261 13.38 2.62 8.45
CA ILE A 261 14.55 3.42 8.87
C ILE A 261 15.76 2.53 9.17
N VAL A 262 15.61 1.56 10.08
CA VAL A 262 16.70 0.66 10.48
C VAL A 262 16.86 -0.45 9.42
N GLY A 263 17.62 -0.12 8.36
CA GLY A 263 18.34 -1.11 7.58
C GLY A 263 19.31 -1.84 8.51
N LEU A 264 19.27 -3.18 8.53
CA LEU A 264 20.27 -3.95 9.27
C LEU A 264 21.49 -4.15 8.39
#